data_AF-A0A1C6CDK3-F1
#
_entry.id   AF-A0A1C6CDK3-F1
#
_cell.length_a   1.000
_cell.length_b   1.000
_cell.length_c   1.000
_cell.angle_alpha   90.00
_cell.angle_beta   90.00
_cell.angle_gamma   90.00
#
_symmetry.space_group_name_H-M   'P 1'
#
loop_
_entity.id
_entity.type
_entity.pdbx_description
1 polymer ?
#
loop_
_entity_poly.entity_id
_entity_poly.type
_entity_poly.pdbx_seq_one_letter_code
_entity_poly.pdbx_strand_id
1 'polypeptide(L)'
;MRKGLKDEGEHFENNIFNYSDYDVEKIDEFLEENNIYIVAKVHFEDNKLYKQDDFKLHKRLIFLNTEIMNEHLCTIYHIMDAFDGLITDYSSIYVDYLLLNKPIIFSCPDIEKYKEDRGFIVDDPTLLMPGAIVKTQAQLLKNLSLIIENHDTYKDKRKEMMPFFHNHLDGNSSKRLLEEILKIENISDSGKLVGQLFQKNISPLDQYITNELIAEIFFDEGNGFNEKNKLSKKYLLDQNNNNTFTLELDVDKNIKMIRFDPDDIGRITIDRFEISLGVDKINNYTIIGGKKYNNKIIFSTIDPQILIPINVESKQKLTIYFNYDDLYVNGGELLEDTINDSESKDREIKSLKDELQMVYNSKSWKMTKWYRRLRDLIKN
;
A
#
# COMPACT_ATOMS: atom_id res chain seq x y z
N MET A 1 18.94 -8.92 -15.20
CA MET A 1 19.13 -9.86 -14.08
C MET A 1 19.38 -9.07 -12.82
N ARG A 2 18.70 -9.41 -11.70
CA ARG A 2 18.91 -8.72 -10.42
C ARG A 2 20.17 -9.29 -9.78
N LYS A 3 21.18 -8.46 -9.51
CA LYS A 3 22.44 -8.89 -8.87
C LYS A 3 22.52 -8.47 -7.40
N GLY A 4 21.71 -7.49 -6.97
CA GLY A 4 21.87 -6.83 -5.67
C GLY A 4 20.97 -7.28 -4.52
N LEU A 5 20.12 -8.31 -4.67
CA LEU A 5 19.11 -8.64 -3.64
C LEU A 5 19.13 -10.08 -3.10
N LYS A 6 19.56 -11.08 -3.90
CA LYS A 6 19.75 -12.50 -3.52
C LYS A 6 20.69 -13.18 -4.53
N ASP A 7 21.44 -14.21 -4.10
CA ASP A 7 22.20 -15.11 -4.98
C ASP A 7 21.22 -16.03 -5.75
N GLU A 8 20.56 -15.50 -6.79
CA GLU A 8 19.62 -16.24 -7.64
C GLU A 8 20.21 -16.40 -9.06
N GLY A 9 20.28 -17.63 -9.58
CA GLY A 9 20.83 -17.92 -10.91
C GLY A 9 22.36 -18.13 -10.93
N GLU A 10 22.94 -18.17 -12.13
CA GLU A 10 24.39 -18.27 -12.29
C GLU A 10 24.98 -16.90 -12.55
N HIS A 11 25.90 -16.45 -11.70
CA HIS A 11 26.61 -15.18 -11.91
C HIS A 11 27.96 -15.48 -12.54
N PHE A 12 28.07 -15.24 -13.84
CA PHE A 12 29.27 -15.59 -14.59
C PHE A 12 30.39 -14.57 -14.40
N GLU A 13 30.10 -13.29 -14.09
CA GLU A 13 31.09 -12.24 -13.76
C GLU A 13 30.44 -10.87 -13.44
N ASN A 14 31.24 -9.87 -13.01
CA ASN A 14 30.84 -8.46 -12.82
C ASN A 14 30.66 -7.72 -14.16
N ASN A 15 29.71 -8.15 -15.00
CA ASN A 15 29.30 -7.42 -16.20
C ASN A 15 27.76 -7.24 -16.30
N ILE A 16 27.30 -6.31 -17.15
CA ILE A 16 25.88 -5.89 -17.19
C ILE A 16 24.96 -6.95 -17.81
N PHE A 17 25.47 -7.76 -18.74
CA PHE A 17 24.68 -8.79 -19.45
C PHE A 17 24.79 -10.18 -18.83
N ASN A 18 25.71 -10.37 -17.89
CA ASN A 18 26.04 -11.64 -17.26
C ASN A 18 26.49 -12.73 -18.25
N TYR A 19 27.30 -12.36 -19.25
CA TYR A 19 27.89 -13.31 -20.19
C TYR A 19 29.27 -13.78 -19.72
N SER A 20 29.62 -15.02 -20.05
CA SER A 20 30.93 -15.62 -19.79
C SER A 20 32.00 -15.23 -20.81
N ASP A 21 31.60 -14.84 -22.03
CA ASP A 21 32.46 -14.33 -23.10
C ASP A 21 32.44 -12.80 -23.18
N TYR A 22 32.12 -12.12 -22.06
CA TYR A 22 31.95 -10.68 -22.04
C TYR A 22 33.27 -9.95 -22.35
N ASP A 23 33.24 -9.08 -23.34
CA ASP A 23 34.36 -8.26 -23.79
C ASP A 23 33.86 -6.84 -24.02
N VAL A 24 34.24 -5.95 -23.11
CA VAL A 24 33.76 -4.57 -23.05
C VAL A 24 34.17 -3.76 -24.29
N GLU A 25 35.38 -4.01 -24.81
CA GLU A 25 35.94 -3.24 -25.92
C GLU A 25 35.25 -3.64 -27.23
N LYS A 26 35.02 -4.94 -27.45
CA LYS A 26 34.36 -5.43 -28.67
C LYS A 26 32.92 -4.93 -28.82
N ILE A 27 32.15 -4.89 -27.74
CA ILE A 27 30.77 -4.38 -27.81
C ILE A 27 30.77 -2.85 -27.95
N ASP A 28 31.69 -2.11 -27.33
CA ASP A 28 31.82 -0.66 -27.56
C ASP A 28 32.18 -0.36 -29.03
N GLU A 29 33.14 -1.07 -29.60
CA GLU A 29 33.52 -0.97 -31.03
C GLU A 29 32.31 -1.25 -31.92
N PHE A 30 31.58 -2.36 -31.67
CA PHE A 30 30.39 -2.70 -32.42
C PHE A 30 29.30 -1.61 -32.35
N LEU A 31 29.02 -1.10 -31.15
CA LEU A 31 28.02 -0.04 -30.96
C LEU A 31 28.46 1.27 -31.63
N GLU A 32 29.76 1.58 -31.63
CA GLU A 32 30.31 2.76 -32.28
C GLU A 32 30.24 2.68 -33.81
N GLU A 33 30.68 1.57 -34.39
CA GLU A 33 30.64 1.33 -35.84
C GLU A 33 29.22 1.41 -36.41
N ASN A 34 28.23 0.97 -35.64
CA ASN A 34 26.83 0.92 -36.05
C ASN A 34 25.98 2.09 -35.54
N ASN A 35 26.60 3.05 -34.85
CA ASN A 35 25.92 4.20 -34.22
C ASN A 35 24.73 3.84 -33.32
N ILE A 36 24.90 2.83 -32.48
CA ILE A 36 23.88 2.32 -31.56
C ILE A 36 24.10 2.91 -30.17
N TYR A 37 23.00 3.15 -29.46
CA TYR A 37 23.01 3.42 -28.03
C TYR A 37 22.19 2.36 -27.31
N ILE A 38 22.71 1.85 -26.19
CA ILE A 38 21.93 0.99 -25.29
C ILE A 38 21.45 1.86 -24.14
N VAL A 39 20.14 1.89 -23.91
CA VAL A 39 19.56 2.55 -22.76
C VAL A 39 19.17 1.51 -21.73
N ALA A 40 19.91 1.46 -20.62
CA ALA A 40 19.73 0.46 -19.58
C ALA A 40 18.85 0.99 -18.46
N LYS A 41 17.68 0.36 -18.27
CA LYS A 41 16.88 0.47 -17.05
C LYS A 41 17.28 -0.68 -16.11
N VAL A 42 18.14 -0.38 -15.15
CA VAL A 42 18.49 -1.35 -14.09
C VAL A 42 17.61 -1.15 -12.85
N HIS A 43 17.60 -2.16 -11.98
CA HIS A 43 16.92 -2.11 -10.69
C HIS A 43 17.64 -1.14 -9.74
N PHE A 44 16.93 -0.55 -8.79
CA PHE A 44 17.49 0.48 -7.91
C PHE A 44 18.63 -0.04 -7.00
N GLU A 45 18.57 -1.31 -6.59
CA GLU A 45 19.68 -1.94 -5.85
C GLU A 45 20.89 -2.25 -6.75
N ASP A 46 20.66 -2.60 -8.02
CA ASP A 46 21.75 -2.83 -8.97
C ASP A 46 22.42 -1.52 -9.41
N ASN A 47 21.68 -0.39 -9.39
CA ASN A 47 22.24 0.95 -9.62
C ASN A 47 23.38 1.29 -8.65
N LYS A 48 23.36 0.76 -7.42
CA LYS A 48 24.45 0.98 -6.45
C LYS A 48 25.69 0.16 -6.82
N LEU A 49 25.49 -1.05 -7.36
CA LEU A 49 26.56 -1.96 -7.78
C LEU A 49 27.32 -1.41 -9.00
N TYR A 50 26.60 -0.89 -10.01
CA TYR A 50 27.20 -0.36 -11.25
C TYR A 50 27.82 1.04 -11.11
N LYS A 51 27.71 1.67 -9.93
CA LYS A 51 28.34 2.96 -9.60
C LYS A 51 29.62 2.80 -8.77
N GLN A 52 30.07 1.58 -8.46
CA GLN A 52 31.34 1.32 -7.78
C GLN A 52 32.52 1.40 -8.77
N ASP A 53 33.70 1.82 -8.28
CA ASP A 53 34.86 2.25 -9.08
C ASP A 53 35.46 1.19 -10.03
N ASP A 54 35.15 -0.11 -9.86
CA ASP A 54 35.71 -1.20 -10.67
C ASP A 54 34.87 -1.56 -11.92
N PHE A 55 33.75 -0.89 -12.18
CA PHE A 55 32.88 -1.21 -13.32
C PHE A 55 33.17 -0.32 -14.54
N LYS A 56 33.79 -0.89 -15.58
CA LYS A 56 33.97 -0.19 -16.87
C LYS A 56 32.64 -0.04 -17.60
N LEU A 57 32.15 1.20 -17.66
CA LEU A 57 30.94 1.58 -18.39
C LEU A 57 31.24 1.82 -19.87
N HIS A 58 30.41 1.24 -20.73
CA HIS A 58 30.40 1.53 -22.16
C HIS A 58 30.12 3.00 -22.43
N LYS A 59 30.81 3.58 -23.40
CA LYS A 59 30.62 4.99 -23.78
C LYS A 59 29.23 5.24 -24.36
N ARG A 60 28.61 4.22 -24.95
CA ARG A 60 27.30 4.25 -25.61
C ARG A 60 26.20 3.56 -24.81
N LEU A 61 26.46 3.27 -23.53
CA LEU A 61 25.45 2.79 -22.59
C LEU A 61 24.98 3.94 -21.70
N ILE A 62 23.69 4.20 -21.72
CA ILE A 62 23.05 5.27 -20.96
C ILE A 62 22.16 4.63 -19.90
N PHE A 63 22.42 4.91 -18.62
CA PHE A 63 21.50 4.48 -17.56
C PHE A 63 20.29 5.40 -17.49
N LEU A 64 19.11 4.79 -17.47
CA LEU A 64 17.86 5.50 -17.28
C LEU A 64 17.66 5.78 -15.79
N ASN A 65 17.77 7.05 -15.39
CA ASN A 65 17.61 7.46 -13.99
C ASN A 65 16.13 7.51 -13.59
N THR A 66 15.72 6.58 -12.72
CA THR A 66 14.35 6.49 -12.20
C THR A 66 13.92 7.75 -11.44
N GLU A 67 14.83 8.42 -10.73
CA GLU A 67 14.50 9.63 -9.95
C GLU A 67 14.08 10.76 -10.89
N ILE A 68 14.87 11.01 -11.94
CA ILE A 68 14.56 12.02 -12.97
C ILE A 68 13.24 11.69 -13.66
N MET A 69 13.00 10.41 -13.99
CA MET A 69 11.72 10.02 -14.59
C MET A 69 10.54 10.32 -13.66
N ASN A 70 10.67 10.00 -12.37
CA ASN A 70 9.63 10.24 -11.38
C ASN A 70 9.36 11.74 -11.18
N GLU A 71 10.41 12.57 -11.16
CA GLU A 71 10.29 14.04 -11.09
C GLU A 71 9.46 14.60 -12.26
N HIS A 72 9.57 13.96 -13.44
CA HIS A 72 8.82 14.33 -14.64
C HIS A 72 7.52 13.54 -14.83
N LEU A 73 7.06 12.76 -13.83
CA LEU A 73 5.88 11.89 -13.92
C LEU A 73 5.91 10.95 -15.14
N CYS A 74 7.11 10.55 -15.55
CA CYS A 74 7.37 9.74 -16.72
C CYS A 74 7.65 8.30 -16.29
N THR A 75 7.16 7.34 -17.06
CA THR A 75 7.43 5.90 -16.87
C THR A 75 8.07 5.34 -18.13
N ILE A 76 8.66 4.14 -18.04
CA ILE A 76 9.26 3.49 -19.21
C ILE A 76 8.26 3.37 -20.37
N TYR A 77 6.98 3.14 -20.06
CA TYR A 77 5.89 3.05 -21.01
C TYR A 77 5.67 4.31 -21.86
N HIS A 78 6.04 5.49 -21.35
CA HIS A 78 5.92 6.74 -22.09
C HIS A 78 7.01 6.90 -23.17
N ILE A 79 8.13 6.20 -23.02
CA ILE A 79 9.30 6.34 -23.91
C ILE A 79 9.64 5.06 -24.68
N MET A 80 8.94 3.95 -24.41
CA MET A 80 9.22 2.65 -25.04
C MET A 80 9.19 2.69 -26.58
N ASP A 81 8.30 3.50 -27.17
CA ASP A 81 8.22 3.65 -28.62
C ASP A 81 9.39 4.45 -29.23
N ALA A 82 10.21 5.13 -28.42
CA ALA A 82 11.40 5.80 -28.92
C ALA A 82 12.56 4.82 -29.23
N PHE A 83 12.47 3.56 -28.81
CA PHE A 83 13.51 2.56 -29.02
C PHE A 83 13.21 1.67 -30.23
N ASP A 84 14.26 1.27 -30.95
CA ASP A 84 14.20 0.40 -32.13
C ASP A 84 14.09 -1.09 -31.78
N GLY A 85 14.49 -1.48 -30.56
CA GLY A 85 14.39 -2.85 -30.08
C GLY A 85 14.58 -2.95 -28.57
N LEU A 86 14.25 -4.12 -28.02
CA LEU A 86 14.34 -4.41 -26.60
C LEU A 86 15.32 -5.56 -26.34
N ILE A 87 16.24 -5.37 -25.40
CA ILE A 87 17.03 -6.45 -24.79
C ILE A 87 16.47 -6.68 -23.38
N THR A 88 16.04 -7.90 -23.08
CA THR A 88 15.43 -8.27 -21.80
C THR A 88 15.77 -9.71 -21.45
N ASP A 89 15.56 -10.13 -20.21
CA ASP A 89 15.74 -11.50 -19.75
C ASP A 89 14.37 -12.16 -19.47
N TYR A 90 13.99 -12.26 -18.20
CA TYR A 90 12.74 -12.84 -17.69
C TYR A 90 11.75 -11.76 -17.24
N SER A 91 11.99 -10.49 -17.57
CA SER A 91 11.10 -9.37 -17.23
C SER A 91 9.81 -9.39 -18.05
N SER A 92 8.66 -9.17 -17.41
CA SER A 92 7.35 -9.07 -18.08
C SER A 92 7.24 -7.88 -19.03
N ILE A 93 8.20 -6.96 -19.05
CA ILE A 93 8.21 -5.79 -19.93
C ILE A 93 8.12 -6.15 -21.42
N TYR A 94 8.60 -7.34 -21.81
CA TYR A 94 8.47 -7.80 -23.19
C TYR A 94 7.01 -7.93 -23.61
N VAL A 95 6.12 -8.30 -22.68
CA VAL A 95 4.69 -8.45 -22.94
C VAL A 95 4.09 -7.12 -23.37
N ASP A 96 4.39 -6.04 -22.64
CA ASP A 96 3.93 -4.70 -23.00
C ASP A 96 4.60 -4.20 -24.29
N TYR A 97 5.90 -4.49 -24.47
CA TYR A 97 6.65 -4.09 -25.66
C TYR A 97 6.17 -4.81 -26.93
N LEU A 98 5.50 -5.97 -26.82
CA LEU A 98 4.90 -6.65 -27.97
C LEU A 98 3.94 -5.74 -28.73
N LEU A 99 3.22 -4.85 -28.04
CA LEU A 99 2.26 -3.91 -28.66
C LEU A 99 2.89 -3.05 -29.76
N LEU A 100 4.19 -2.77 -29.68
CA LEU A 100 4.94 -1.99 -30.67
C LEU A 100 5.36 -2.83 -31.89
N ASN A 101 5.30 -4.16 -31.76
CA ASN A 101 5.75 -5.14 -32.74
C ASN A 101 7.20 -4.89 -33.23
N LYS A 102 8.06 -4.39 -32.33
CA LYS A 102 9.49 -4.16 -32.57
C LYS A 102 10.35 -5.36 -32.12
N PRO A 103 11.57 -5.53 -32.66
CA PRO A 103 12.48 -6.62 -32.29
C PRO A 103 12.73 -6.75 -30.79
N ILE A 104 12.81 -8.01 -30.32
CA ILE A 104 13.11 -8.37 -28.93
C ILE A 104 14.23 -9.41 -28.92
N ILE A 105 15.27 -9.17 -28.13
CA ILE A 105 16.33 -10.12 -27.81
C ILE A 105 16.20 -10.52 -26.34
N PHE A 106 16.06 -11.81 -26.10
CA PHE A 106 16.01 -12.44 -24.78
C PHE A 106 17.42 -12.87 -24.37
N SER A 107 18.07 -12.09 -23.51
CA SER A 107 19.39 -12.36 -22.96
C SER A 107 19.28 -13.23 -21.71
N CYS A 108 19.40 -14.54 -21.88
CA CYS A 108 19.13 -15.54 -20.85
C CYS A 108 20.33 -16.50 -20.66
N PRO A 109 21.52 -16.02 -20.23
CA PRO A 109 22.72 -16.85 -20.08
C PRO A 109 22.59 -17.96 -19.03
N ASP A 110 21.73 -17.75 -18.03
CA ASP A 110 21.56 -18.59 -16.84
C ASP A 110 20.22 -19.36 -16.82
N ILE A 111 19.52 -19.47 -17.95
CA ILE A 111 18.12 -19.98 -18.00
C ILE A 111 17.92 -21.34 -17.34
N GLU A 112 18.90 -22.23 -17.44
CA GLU A 112 18.83 -23.56 -16.82
C GLU A 112 18.87 -23.45 -15.30
N LYS A 113 19.82 -22.69 -14.76
CA LYS A 113 19.98 -22.51 -13.31
C LYS A 113 18.85 -21.68 -12.70
N TYR A 114 18.41 -20.64 -13.41
CA TYR A 114 17.27 -19.82 -12.99
C TYR A 114 15.97 -20.65 -12.89
N LYS A 115 15.78 -21.63 -13.80
CA LYS A 115 14.67 -22.57 -13.75
C LYS A 115 14.70 -23.46 -12.49
N GLU A 116 15.89 -23.92 -12.09
CA GLU A 116 16.07 -24.77 -10.91
C GLU A 116 15.88 -24.01 -9.59
N ASP A 117 16.39 -22.77 -9.50
CA ASP A 117 16.40 -22.00 -8.26
C ASP A 117 15.05 -21.32 -7.98
N ARG A 118 14.54 -20.55 -8.95
CA ARG A 118 13.37 -19.67 -8.77
C ARG A 118 12.09 -20.27 -9.36
N GLY A 119 12.25 -21.11 -10.38
CA GLY A 119 11.15 -21.60 -11.20
C GLY A 119 10.56 -20.53 -12.11
N PHE A 120 9.76 -21.00 -13.07
CA PHE A 120 8.96 -20.17 -13.96
C PHE A 120 7.48 -20.51 -13.76
N ILE A 121 6.59 -19.57 -14.13
CA ILE A 121 5.14 -19.81 -14.12
C ILE A 121 4.75 -20.94 -15.10
N VAL A 122 5.58 -21.15 -16.12
CA VAL A 122 5.43 -22.20 -17.13
C VAL A 122 6.66 -23.10 -17.17
N ASP A 123 6.48 -24.37 -17.53
CA ASP A 123 7.57 -25.34 -17.57
C ASP A 123 8.68 -24.97 -18.55
N ASP A 124 8.32 -24.37 -19.69
CA ASP A 124 9.24 -23.86 -20.68
C ASP A 124 8.89 -22.40 -21.05
N PRO A 125 9.59 -21.41 -20.47
CA PRO A 125 9.35 -20.00 -20.79
C PRO A 125 9.72 -19.64 -22.23
N THR A 126 10.57 -20.44 -22.91
CA THR A 126 11.02 -20.13 -24.28
C THR A 126 9.88 -20.22 -25.30
N LEU A 127 8.85 -21.01 -24.99
CA LEU A 127 7.60 -21.07 -25.77
C LEU A 127 6.88 -19.71 -25.79
N LEU A 128 7.06 -18.91 -24.73
CA LEU A 128 6.43 -17.61 -24.55
C LEU A 128 7.30 -16.42 -24.99
N MET A 129 8.50 -16.68 -25.53
CA MET A 129 9.47 -15.67 -25.92
C MET A 129 9.52 -15.50 -27.44
N PRO A 130 8.80 -14.53 -28.02
CA PRO A 130 8.79 -14.28 -29.47
C PRO A 130 9.97 -13.40 -29.91
N GLY A 131 11.19 -13.87 -29.65
CA GLY A 131 12.43 -13.16 -29.96
C GLY A 131 13.63 -14.10 -29.93
N ALA A 132 14.80 -13.57 -30.31
CA ALA A 132 16.03 -14.35 -30.27
C ALA A 132 16.45 -14.60 -28.83
N ILE A 133 16.66 -15.85 -28.44
CA ILE A 133 17.19 -16.20 -27.12
C ILE A 133 18.71 -16.36 -27.24
N VAL A 134 19.46 -15.56 -26.50
CA VAL A 134 20.91 -15.50 -26.53
C VAL A 134 21.49 -15.79 -25.15
N LYS A 135 22.60 -16.53 -25.11
CA LYS A 135 23.31 -16.92 -23.89
C LYS A 135 24.73 -16.32 -23.82
N THR A 136 25.21 -15.69 -24.89
CA THR A 136 26.58 -15.18 -25.00
C THR A 136 26.63 -13.83 -25.71
N GLN A 137 27.72 -13.07 -25.50
CA GLN A 137 27.96 -11.80 -26.17
C GLN A 137 28.02 -11.97 -27.68
N ALA A 138 28.71 -13.00 -28.18
CA ALA A 138 28.77 -13.26 -29.62
C ALA A 138 27.38 -13.45 -30.25
N GLN A 139 26.46 -14.12 -29.54
CA GLN A 139 25.08 -14.28 -29.98
C GLN A 139 24.28 -12.98 -29.91
N LEU A 140 24.50 -12.15 -28.88
CA LEU A 140 23.88 -10.83 -28.78
C LEU A 140 24.28 -9.95 -29.96
N LEU A 141 25.58 -9.81 -30.24
CA LEU A 141 26.08 -8.98 -31.34
C LEU A 141 25.55 -9.45 -32.70
N LYS A 142 25.53 -10.77 -32.94
CA LYS A 142 24.95 -11.34 -34.15
C LYS A 142 23.47 -10.95 -34.33
N ASN A 143 22.68 -11.03 -33.27
CA ASN A 143 21.25 -10.69 -33.34
C ASN A 143 21.01 -9.18 -33.47
N LEU A 144 21.87 -8.35 -32.87
CA LEU A 144 21.86 -6.90 -33.12
C LEU A 144 22.15 -6.59 -34.59
N SER A 145 23.13 -7.25 -35.21
CA SER A 145 23.40 -7.11 -36.65
C SER A 145 22.18 -7.41 -37.51
N LEU A 146 21.44 -8.49 -37.21
CA LEU A 146 20.22 -8.81 -37.93
C LEU A 146 19.15 -7.71 -37.80
N ILE A 147 19.02 -7.08 -36.62
CA ILE A 147 18.10 -5.96 -36.42
C ILE A 147 18.53 -4.75 -37.26
N ILE A 148 19.82 -4.41 -37.27
CA ILE A 148 20.39 -3.30 -38.06
C ILE A 148 20.12 -3.51 -39.56
N GLU A 149 20.27 -4.75 -40.02
CA GLU A 149 19.99 -5.16 -41.41
C GLU A 149 18.48 -5.25 -41.72
N ASN A 150 17.60 -4.87 -40.78
CA ASN A 150 16.14 -4.99 -40.86
C ASN A 150 15.65 -6.42 -41.10
N HIS A 151 16.43 -7.41 -40.66
CA HIS A 151 16.13 -8.83 -40.78
C HIS A 151 15.54 -9.37 -39.47
N ASP A 152 14.24 -9.13 -39.28
CA ASP A 152 13.49 -9.55 -38.10
C ASP A 152 12.65 -10.80 -38.37
N THR A 153 13.25 -11.97 -38.12
CA THR A 153 12.60 -13.29 -38.30
C THR A 153 11.52 -13.59 -37.27
N TYR A 154 11.39 -12.79 -36.21
CA TYR A 154 10.45 -13.03 -35.12
C TYR A 154 9.18 -12.17 -35.21
N LYS A 155 9.09 -11.29 -36.21
CA LYS A 155 7.95 -10.38 -36.41
C LYS A 155 6.61 -11.11 -36.47
N ASP A 156 6.53 -12.19 -37.23
CA ASP A 156 5.27 -12.95 -37.37
C ASP A 156 4.96 -13.74 -36.09
N LYS A 157 5.97 -14.31 -35.42
CA LYS A 157 5.79 -14.95 -34.11
C LYS A 157 5.27 -13.96 -33.05
N ARG A 158 5.77 -12.71 -33.02
CA ARG A 158 5.25 -11.67 -32.12
C ARG A 158 3.79 -11.33 -32.40
N LYS A 159 3.40 -11.24 -33.67
CA LYS A 159 2.00 -11.02 -34.06
C LYS A 159 1.10 -12.18 -33.69
N GLU A 160 1.54 -13.42 -33.90
CA GLU A 160 0.81 -14.63 -33.53
C GLU A 160 0.58 -14.72 -32.02
N MET A 161 1.60 -14.36 -31.24
CA MET A 161 1.54 -14.39 -29.78
C MET A 161 0.81 -13.20 -29.17
N MET A 162 0.58 -12.11 -29.91
CA MET A 162 -0.08 -10.91 -29.39
C MET A 162 -1.43 -11.20 -28.69
N PRO A 163 -2.37 -11.95 -29.30
CA PRO A 163 -3.68 -12.20 -28.70
C PRO A 163 -3.62 -13.11 -27.47
N PHE A 164 -2.53 -13.86 -27.28
CA PHE A 164 -2.32 -14.66 -26.07
C PHE A 164 -2.11 -13.76 -24.84
N PHE A 165 -1.45 -12.62 -25.02
CA PHE A 165 -1.15 -11.68 -23.93
C PHE A 165 -2.12 -10.51 -23.85
N HIS A 166 -2.65 -10.05 -24.98
CA HIS A 166 -3.45 -8.83 -25.08
C HIS A 166 -4.80 -9.10 -25.72
N ASN A 167 -5.85 -9.12 -24.89
CA ASN A 167 -7.23 -9.26 -25.36
C ASN A 167 -7.73 -8.05 -26.17
N HIS A 168 -7.14 -6.87 -25.93
CA HIS A 168 -7.56 -5.61 -26.57
C HIS A 168 -6.35 -4.76 -26.95
N LEU A 169 -6.35 -4.23 -28.17
CA LEU A 169 -5.24 -3.45 -28.76
C LEU A 169 -5.62 -2.01 -29.13
N ASP A 170 -6.81 -1.56 -28.73
CA ASP A 170 -7.41 -0.29 -29.16
C ASP A 170 -7.05 0.91 -28.26
N GLY A 171 -6.16 0.73 -27.28
CA GLY A 171 -5.77 1.77 -26.33
C GLY A 171 -6.85 2.15 -25.31
N ASN A 172 -8.01 1.49 -25.28
CA ASN A 172 -9.14 1.86 -24.42
C ASN A 172 -9.21 1.07 -23.10
N SER A 173 -8.12 0.43 -22.66
CA SER A 173 -8.15 -0.43 -21.47
C SER A 173 -8.54 0.33 -20.20
N SER A 174 -8.00 1.53 -19.98
CA SER A 174 -8.39 2.39 -18.85
C SER A 174 -9.84 2.88 -18.95
N LYS A 175 -10.32 3.17 -20.17
CA LYS A 175 -11.71 3.55 -20.41
C LYS A 175 -12.66 2.40 -20.11
N ARG A 176 -12.37 1.18 -20.59
CA ARG A 176 -13.16 -0.02 -20.27
C ARG A 176 -13.20 -0.27 -18.78
N LEU A 177 -12.06 -0.18 -18.08
CA LEU A 177 -12.02 -0.32 -16.63
C LEU A 177 -12.89 0.72 -15.94
N LEU A 178 -12.80 1.99 -16.34
CA LEU A 178 -13.63 3.05 -15.78
C LEU A 178 -15.13 2.80 -16.05
N GLU A 179 -15.49 2.38 -17.25
CA GLU A 179 -16.88 2.04 -17.60
C GLU A 179 -17.39 0.87 -16.75
N GLU A 180 -16.59 -0.16 -16.49
CA GLU A 180 -16.95 -1.23 -15.56
C GLU A 180 -17.11 -0.72 -14.13
N ILE A 181 -16.21 0.14 -13.65
CA ILE A 181 -16.31 0.75 -12.31
C ILE A 181 -17.59 1.59 -12.21
N LEU A 182 -17.93 2.38 -13.23
CA LEU A 182 -19.11 3.24 -13.22
C LEU A 182 -20.44 2.47 -13.30
N LYS A 183 -20.46 1.26 -13.88
CA LYS A 183 -21.64 0.37 -13.85
C LYS A 183 -21.98 -0.13 -12.45
N ILE A 184 -21.02 -0.03 -11.54
CA ILE A 184 -21.20 -0.35 -10.14
C ILE A 184 -21.92 0.83 -9.46
N GLU A 185 -23.22 1.01 -9.75
CA GLU A 185 -24.07 1.94 -9.01
C GLU A 185 -24.46 1.33 -7.65
N ASN A 186 -24.61 2.17 -6.62
CA ASN A 186 -24.95 1.79 -5.23
C ASN A 186 -23.92 0.97 -4.45
N ILE A 187 -22.63 0.96 -4.83
CA ILE A 187 -21.60 0.68 -3.82
C ILE A 187 -21.45 1.92 -2.96
N SER A 188 -22.07 1.87 -1.78
CA SER A 188 -21.61 2.68 -0.66
C SER A 188 -20.16 2.29 -0.38
N ASP A 189 -19.23 3.19 -0.70
CA ASP A 189 -17.82 3.13 -0.33
C ASP A 189 -17.61 3.23 1.20
N SER A 190 -18.67 3.02 1.98
CA SER A 190 -18.59 2.70 3.39
C SER A 190 -18.24 1.21 3.58
N GLY A 191 -17.00 0.84 3.25
CA GLY A 191 -16.23 -0.24 3.90
C GLY A 191 -16.74 -1.70 3.93
N LYS A 192 -17.92 -2.07 3.40
CA LYS A 192 -18.46 -3.44 3.63
C LYS A 192 -18.19 -4.46 2.51
N LEU A 193 -18.19 -4.08 1.23
CA LEU A 193 -17.94 -5.06 0.15
C LEU A 193 -16.46 -5.38 -0.01
N VAL A 194 -15.59 -4.38 0.17
CA VAL A 194 -14.13 -4.55 0.11
C VAL A 194 -13.63 -5.30 1.34
N GLY A 195 -14.19 -5.04 2.53
CA GLY A 195 -13.86 -5.79 3.75
C GLY A 195 -14.11 -7.30 3.64
N GLN A 196 -15.14 -7.73 2.90
CA GLN A 196 -15.40 -9.15 2.62
C GLN A 196 -14.35 -9.79 1.70
N LEU A 197 -13.79 -9.02 0.76
CA LEU A 197 -12.66 -9.47 -0.07
C LEU A 197 -11.39 -9.70 0.76
N PHE A 198 -11.43 -9.32 2.01
CA PHE A 198 -10.32 -9.34 2.95
C PHE A 198 -10.61 -10.28 4.13
N GLN A 199 -11.79 -10.93 4.13
CA GLN A 199 -12.18 -11.91 5.14
C GLN A 199 -11.49 -13.26 4.90
N LYS A 200 -10.98 -13.81 5.99
CA LYS A 200 -10.24 -15.07 6.02
C LYS A 200 -11.07 -16.20 5.41
N ASN A 201 -10.48 -16.95 4.49
CA ASN A 201 -11.10 -18.07 3.77
C ASN A 201 -12.26 -17.71 2.82
N ILE A 202 -12.52 -16.42 2.57
CA ILE A 202 -13.55 -15.97 1.60
C ILE A 202 -12.90 -15.46 0.31
N SER A 203 -11.73 -14.82 0.39
CA SER A 203 -11.07 -14.22 -0.77
C SER A 203 -9.55 -14.37 -0.71
N PRO A 204 -8.87 -14.59 -1.85
CA PRO A 204 -7.41 -14.65 -1.91
C PRO A 204 -6.68 -13.36 -1.50
N LEU A 205 -7.40 -12.24 -1.36
CA LEU A 205 -6.79 -11.00 -0.88
C LEU A 205 -6.62 -10.98 0.65
N ASP A 206 -7.21 -11.94 1.38
CA ASP A 206 -7.01 -12.11 2.82
C ASP A 206 -5.53 -12.27 3.21
N GLN A 207 -4.70 -12.81 2.31
CA GLN A 207 -3.25 -12.94 2.48
C GLN A 207 -2.51 -11.59 2.65
N TYR A 208 -3.11 -10.49 2.17
CA TYR A 208 -2.51 -9.14 2.28
C TYR A 208 -2.87 -8.44 3.59
N ILE A 209 -3.78 -9.02 4.38
CA ILE A 209 -4.14 -8.48 5.69
C ILE A 209 -3.33 -9.16 6.77
N THR A 210 -2.59 -8.35 7.52
CA THR A 210 -1.94 -8.80 8.74
C THR A 210 -2.99 -8.93 9.83
N ASN A 211 -2.98 -10.07 10.54
CA ASN A 211 -3.71 -10.19 11.80
C ASN A 211 -2.86 -9.67 12.98
N GLU A 212 -1.62 -9.28 12.70
CA GLU A 212 -0.76 -8.60 13.66
C GLU A 212 -1.08 -7.10 13.63
N LEU A 213 -1.46 -6.58 14.79
CA LEU A 213 -1.58 -5.15 15.07
C LEU A 213 -0.42 -4.71 15.95
N ILE A 214 -0.06 -3.43 15.84
CA ILE A 214 0.98 -2.80 16.65
C ILE A 214 0.32 -1.74 17.53
N ALA A 215 0.30 -1.98 18.84
CA ALA A 215 -0.01 -0.93 19.80
C ALA A 215 1.27 -0.14 20.10
N GLU A 216 1.21 1.17 20.08
CA GLU A 216 2.33 2.06 20.41
C GLU A 216 2.04 2.90 21.64
N ILE A 217 3.08 3.15 22.44
CA ILE A 217 3.00 3.96 23.65
C ILE A 217 4.12 5.00 23.59
N PHE A 218 3.75 6.27 23.59
CA PHE A 218 4.69 7.38 23.60
C PHE A 218 4.69 8.05 24.96
N PHE A 219 5.87 8.48 25.40
CA PHE A 219 6.07 9.11 26.69
C PHE A 219 6.48 10.57 26.53
N ASP A 220 5.77 11.47 27.20
CA ASP A 220 6.11 12.89 27.26
C ASP A 220 6.57 13.29 28.67
N GLU A 221 7.80 13.82 28.74
CA GLU A 221 8.43 14.38 29.94
C GLU A 221 8.22 15.90 30.08
N GLY A 222 7.44 16.51 29.20
CA GLY A 222 7.15 17.95 29.12
C GLY A 222 7.68 18.65 27.88
N ASN A 223 8.19 17.92 26.89
CA ASN A 223 8.73 18.44 25.62
C ASN A 223 7.91 18.01 24.38
N GLY A 224 6.81 17.26 24.58
CA GLY A 224 5.99 16.66 23.54
C GLY A 224 6.42 15.24 23.16
N PHE A 225 5.52 14.52 22.48
CA PHE A 225 5.77 13.17 21.98
C PHE A 225 6.80 13.16 20.84
N ASN A 226 7.62 12.11 20.79
CA ASN A 226 8.59 11.90 19.73
C ASN A 226 8.86 10.40 19.50
N GLU A 227 9.37 10.06 18.31
CA GLU A 227 9.65 8.67 17.91
C GLU A 227 10.77 7.99 18.70
N LYS A 228 11.61 8.73 19.42
CA LYS A 228 12.72 8.15 20.20
C LYS A 228 12.25 7.61 21.55
N ASN A 229 11.15 8.15 22.08
CA ASN A 229 10.64 7.77 23.40
C ASN A 229 9.29 7.04 23.26
N LYS A 230 9.35 5.87 22.63
CA LYS A 230 8.18 5.00 22.44
C LYS A 230 8.47 3.53 22.72
N LEU A 231 7.41 2.80 23.05
CA LEU A 231 7.39 1.34 23.11
C LEU A 231 6.30 0.83 22.16
N SER A 232 6.57 -0.27 21.49
CA SER A 232 5.60 -0.91 20.59
C SER A 232 5.35 -2.35 21.05
N LYS A 233 4.09 -2.76 21.08
CA LYS A 233 3.66 -4.11 21.44
C LYS A 233 2.80 -4.69 20.32
N LYS A 234 3.29 -5.78 19.75
CA LYS A 234 2.55 -6.55 18.75
C LYS A 234 1.54 -7.47 19.42
N TYR A 235 0.35 -7.57 18.85
CA TYR A 235 -0.67 -8.52 19.28
C TYR A 235 -1.48 -9.02 18.07
N LEU A 236 -2.03 -10.23 18.19
CA LEU A 236 -2.75 -10.91 17.11
C LEU A 236 -4.26 -10.79 17.31
N LEU A 237 -4.98 -10.47 16.25
CA LEU A 237 -6.42 -10.63 16.14
C LEU A 237 -6.75 -12.12 15.98
N ASP A 238 -7.16 -12.78 17.08
CA ASP A 238 -7.53 -14.20 17.09
C ASP A 238 -9.00 -14.40 17.45
N GLN A 239 -9.82 -14.79 16.47
CA GLN A 239 -11.26 -15.00 16.63
C GLN A 239 -11.62 -16.11 17.64
N ASN A 240 -10.67 -16.95 18.06
CA ASN A 240 -10.91 -18.07 18.99
C ASN A 240 -10.55 -17.77 20.45
N ASN A 241 -9.99 -16.60 20.76
CA ASN A 241 -9.63 -16.19 22.12
C ASN A 241 -10.57 -15.09 22.64
N ASN A 242 -10.55 -14.80 23.94
CA ASN A 242 -11.39 -13.78 24.60
C ASN A 242 -11.08 -12.32 24.17
N ASN A 243 -10.48 -12.08 22.98
CA ASN A 243 -10.08 -10.80 22.40
C ASN A 243 -9.68 -9.73 23.43
N THR A 244 -8.69 -10.04 24.25
CA THR A 244 -8.20 -9.12 25.29
C THR A 244 -6.80 -8.62 24.96
N PHE A 245 -6.54 -7.37 25.32
CA PHE A 245 -5.22 -6.77 25.33
C PHE A 245 -4.88 -6.34 26.75
N THR A 246 -3.68 -6.69 27.20
CA THR A 246 -3.11 -6.19 28.46
C THR A 246 -1.70 -5.71 28.21
N LEU A 247 -1.39 -4.50 28.66
CA LEU A 247 -0.05 -3.93 28.67
C LEU A 247 0.30 -3.53 30.09
N GLU A 248 1.49 -3.91 30.52
CA GLU A 248 2.04 -3.55 31.83
C GLU A 248 3.42 -2.96 31.64
N LEU A 249 3.66 -1.77 32.18
CA LEU A 249 4.96 -1.10 32.13
C LEU A 249 5.17 -0.20 33.34
N ASP A 250 6.42 0.07 33.67
CA ASP A 250 6.73 1.04 34.71
C ASP A 250 6.74 2.47 34.17
N VAL A 251 6.14 3.40 34.90
CA VAL A 251 6.11 4.83 34.59
C VAL A 251 6.84 5.60 35.68
N ASP A 252 7.83 6.40 35.28
CA ASP A 252 8.61 7.26 36.16
C ASP A 252 7.91 8.60 36.45
N LYS A 253 8.26 9.24 37.57
CA LYS A 253 7.73 10.54 38.02
C LYS A 253 7.92 11.71 37.04
N ASN A 254 8.82 11.56 36.08
CA ASN A 254 9.12 12.58 35.09
C ASN A 254 8.09 12.59 33.95
N ILE A 255 7.40 11.47 33.72
CA ILE A 255 6.38 11.37 32.67
C ILE A 255 5.15 12.19 33.08
N LYS A 256 4.74 13.11 32.21
CA LYS A 256 3.56 13.98 32.40
C LYS A 256 2.37 13.50 31.59
N MET A 257 2.62 12.92 30.42
CA MET A 257 1.56 12.41 29.56
C MET A 257 2.03 11.16 28.83
N ILE A 258 1.10 10.25 28.64
CA ILE A 258 1.27 9.08 27.78
C ILE A 258 0.28 9.20 26.63
N ARG A 259 0.76 8.97 25.40
CA ARG A 259 -0.11 8.70 24.26
C ARG A 259 -0.09 7.21 24.01
N PHE A 260 -1.27 6.59 24.06
CA PHE A 260 -1.48 5.19 23.77
C PHE A 260 -2.25 5.05 22.46
N ASP A 261 -1.60 4.44 21.48
CA ASP A 261 -2.15 4.20 20.15
C ASP A 261 -2.45 2.69 20.07
N PRO A 262 -3.73 2.28 20.16
CA PRO A 262 -4.09 0.87 20.32
C PRO A 262 -3.83 0.03 19.07
N ASP A 263 -3.86 0.67 17.90
CA ASP A 263 -3.49 0.10 16.61
C ASP A 263 -3.05 1.22 15.65
N ASP A 264 -2.50 0.91 14.49
CA ASP A 264 -1.92 1.89 13.54
C ASP A 264 -2.92 2.43 12.50
N ILE A 265 -4.07 1.78 12.33
CA ILE A 265 -5.00 2.00 11.21
C ILE A 265 -6.45 2.31 11.64
N GLY A 266 -6.77 2.26 12.93
CA GLY A 266 -8.12 2.35 13.49
C GLY A 266 -8.99 1.11 13.27
N ARG A 267 -8.41 -0.10 13.19
CA ARG A 267 -9.15 -1.33 12.81
C ARG A 267 -9.98 -1.94 13.93
N ILE A 268 -9.68 -1.65 15.20
CA ILE A 268 -10.41 -2.26 16.31
C ILE A 268 -11.42 -1.32 16.95
N THR A 269 -12.51 -1.91 17.47
CA THR A 269 -13.29 -1.26 18.53
C THR A 269 -12.77 -1.72 19.88
N ILE A 270 -12.82 -0.84 20.87
CA ILE A 270 -12.34 -1.13 22.22
C ILE A 270 -13.53 -1.15 23.17
N ASP A 271 -13.74 -2.26 23.87
CA ASP A 271 -14.68 -2.42 24.98
C ASP A 271 -13.92 -2.62 26.29
N ARG A 272 -14.55 -2.30 27.43
CA ARG A 272 -13.95 -2.43 28.77
C ARG A 272 -12.53 -1.84 28.89
N PHE A 273 -12.35 -0.63 28.36
CA PHE A 273 -11.08 0.08 28.44
C PHE A 273 -10.80 0.53 29.88
N GLU A 274 -9.86 -0.14 30.54
CA GLU A 274 -9.43 0.12 31.91
C GLU A 274 -7.95 0.53 31.93
N ILE A 275 -7.65 1.59 32.67
CA ILE A 275 -6.29 2.05 32.93
C ILE A 275 -6.11 2.11 34.45
N SER A 276 -5.02 1.57 34.96
CA SER A 276 -4.63 1.71 36.36
C SER A 276 -3.15 2.03 36.52
N LEU A 277 -2.83 2.78 37.56
CA LEU A 277 -1.48 3.15 37.93
C LEU A 277 -1.25 2.74 39.39
N GLY A 278 -0.45 1.69 39.59
CA GLY A 278 -0.40 0.98 40.86
C GLY A 278 -1.76 0.37 41.21
N VAL A 279 -2.37 0.87 42.29
CA VAL A 279 -3.69 0.44 42.77
C VAL A 279 -4.83 1.37 42.32
N ASP A 280 -4.49 2.54 41.78
CA ASP A 280 -5.47 3.59 41.45
C ASP A 280 -5.95 3.46 40.01
N LYS A 281 -7.27 3.55 39.79
CA LYS A 281 -7.86 3.59 38.44
C LYS A 281 -7.78 4.99 37.84
N ILE A 282 -7.34 5.09 36.58
CA ILE A 282 -7.34 6.33 35.81
C ILE A 282 -8.61 6.38 34.96
N ASN A 283 -9.50 7.32 35.28
CA ASN A 283 -10.72 7.56 34.50
C ASN A 283 -10.62 8.79 33.57
N ASN A 284 -9.60 9.64 33.77
CA ASN A 284 -9.39 10.84 32.98
C ASN A 284 -8.43 10.54 31.83
N TYR A 285 -8.95 10.37 30.62
CA TYR A 285 -8.18 10.24 29.39
C TYR A 285 -8.96 10.91 28.25
N THR A 286 -8.23 11.32 27.21
CA THR A 286 -8.81 11.97 26.03
C THR A 286 -8.63 11.07 24.82
N ILE A 287 -9.71 10.83 24.08
CA ILE A 287 -9.68 10.08 22.81
C ILE A 287 -9.55 11.10 21.68
N ILE A 288 -8.56 10.92 20.81
CA ILE A 288 -8.34 11.71 19.59
C ILE A 288 -8.68 10.83 18.39
N GLY A 289 -9.36 11.39 17.40
CA GLY A 289 -9.74 10.65 16.19
C GLY A 289 -10.88 9.63 16.39
N GLY A 290 -11.42 9.51 17.61
CA GLY A 290 -12.47 8.56 17.95
C GLY A 290 -13.53 9.11 18.91
N LYS A 291 -14.59 8.32 19.13
CA LYS A 291 -15.71 8.63 20.03
C LYS A 291 -16.14 7.40 20.80
N LYS A 292 -16.81 7.63 21.94
CA LYS A 292 -17.51 6.59 22.68
C LYS A 292 -18.93 6.40 22.15
N TYR A 293 -19.32 5.17 21.88
CA TYR A 293 -20.66 4.76 21.46
C TYR A 293 -20.97 3.38 22.05
N ASN A 294 -22.14 3.21 22.67
CA ASN A 294 -22.56 1.97 23.35
C ASN A 294 -21.47 1.35 24.26
N ASN A 295 -20.83 2.17 25.10
CA ASN A 295 -19.70 1.82 25.96
C ASN A 295 -18.41 1.33 25.25
N LYS A 296 -18.39 1.31 23.92
CA LYS A 296 -17.19 1.05 23.13
C LYS A 296 -16.51 2.35 22.70
N ILE A 297 -15.20 2.33 22.53
CA ILE A 297 -14.43 3.38 21.85
C ILE A 297 -14.27 2.94 20.40
N ILE A 298 -14.61 3.83 19.48
CA ILE A 298 -14.52 3.60 18.05
C ILE A 298 -13.71 4.74 17.46
N PHE A 299 -12.69 4.41 16.68
CA PHE A 299 -11.88 5.38 15.96
C PHE A 299 -12.44 5.55 14.55
N SER A 300 -12.53 6.81 14.13
CA SER A 300 -13.09 7.23 12.84
C SER A 300 -12.03 7.76 11.87
N THR A 301 -10.79 7.89 12.35
CA THR A 301 -9.65 8.36 11.59
C THR A 301 -8.54 7.33 11.64
N ILE A 302 -7.69 7.36 10.61
CA ILE A 302 -6.37 6.73 10.65
C ILE A 302 -5.57 7.42 11.78
N ASP A 303 -4.68 6.69 12.47
CA ASP A 303 -3.92 7.14 13.65
C ASP A 303 -4.79 7.33 14.92
N PRO A 304 -5.30 6.23 15.51
CA PRO A 304 -6.11 6.29 16.73
C PRO A 304 -5.24 6.61 17.96
N GLN A 305 -5.61 7.61 18.76
CA GLN A 305 -4.80 8.01 19.92
C GLN A 305 -5.63 8.18 21.20
N ILE A 306 -5.07 7.72 22.31
CA ILE A 306 -5.61 7.91 23.66
C ILE A 306 -4.56 8.63 24.52
N LEU A 307 -4.86 9.85 24.92
CA LEU A 307 -4.01 10.66 25.80
C LEU A 307 -4.35 10.41 27.26
N ILE A 308 -3.36 9.96 28.02
CA ILE A 308 -3.46 9.60 29.43
C ILE A 308 -2.56 10.56 30.22
N PRO A 309 -3.13 11.54 30.96
CA PRO A 309 -2.36 12.37 31.87
C PRO A 309 -1.80 11.53 33.02
N ILE A 310 -0.52 11.70 33.31
CA ILE A 310 0.18 10.98 34.38
C ILE A 310 0.57 11.96 35.48
N ASN A 311 0.26 11.58 36.72
CA ASN A 311 0.68 12.32 37.90
C ASN A 311 1.09 11.34 39.00
N VAL A 312 2.39 11.04 39.08
CA VAL A 312 2.95 10.15 40.10
C VAL A 312 4.12 10.80 40.82
N GLU A 313 4.17 10.63 42.14
CA GLU A 313 5.26 11.12 42.98
C GLU A 313 6.49 10.18 42.94
N SER A 314 6.26 8.90 42.67
CA SER A 314 7.28 7.86 42.55
C SER A 314 6.97 6.93 41.38
N LYS A 315 7.97 6.12 40.99
CA LYS A 315 7.79 5.10 39.95
C LYS A 315 6.62 4.17 40.30
N GLN A 316 5.68 3.99 39.36
CA GLN A 316 4.50 3.15 39.53
C GLN A 316 4.24 2.32 38.28
N LYS A 317 3.59 1.17 38.44
CA LYS A 317 3.24 0.27 37.33
C LYS A 317 1.95 0.72 36.67
N LEU A 318 2.01 1.07 35.39
CA LEU A 318 0.85 1.32 34.54
C LEU A 318 0.34 0.00 33.96
N THR A 319 -0.95 -0.24 34.08
CA THR A 319 -1.66 -1.33 33.41
C THR A 319 -2.74 -0.74 32.50
N ILE A 320 -2.70 -1.09 31.22
CA ILE A 320 -3.76 -0.80 30.25
C ILE A 320 -4.40 -2.13 29.87
N TYR A 321 -5.71 -2.25 30.03
CA TYR A 321 -6.48 -3.42 29.69
C TYR A 321 -7.69 -3.05 28.85
N PHE A 322 -7.99 -3.85 27.83
CA PHE A 322 -9.26 -3.75 27.13
C PHE A 322 -9.62 -5.04 26.42
N ASN A 323 -10.91 -5.15 26.10
CA ASN A 323 -11.41 -6.08 25.10
C ASN A 323 -11.42 -5.36 23.74
N TYR A 324 -11.20 -6.10 22.66
CA TYR A 324 -11.30 -5.54 21.32
C TYR A 324 -12.17 -6.40 20.40
N ASP A 325 -12.74 -5.76 19.39
CA ASP A 325 -13.40 -6.46 18.28
C ASP A 325 -12.86 -5.93 16.95
N ASP A 326 -12.65 -6.80 15.98
CA ASP A 326 -12.20 -6.45 14.64
C ASP A 326 -13.36 -5.84 13.83
N LEU A 327 -13.20 -4.58 13.38
CA LEU A 327 -14.21 -3.89 12.56
C LEU A 327 -14.42 -4.56 11.20
N TYR A 328 -13.44 -5.28 10.67
CA TYR A 328 -13.61 -5.99 9.40
C TYR A 328 -14.56 -7.19 9.50
N VAL A 329 -14.81 -7.65 10.73
CA VAL A 329 -15.77 -8.72 11.03
C VAL A 329 -17.09 -8.11 11.52
N ASN A 330 -17.04 -7.23 12.51
CA ASN A 330 -18.22 -6.77 13.26
C ASN A 330 -18.69 -5.35 12.90
N GLY A 331 -18.01 -4.64 11.99
CA GLY A 331 -18.41 -3.30 11.53
C GLY A 331 -19.79 -3.28 10.85
N GLY A 332 -20.24 -4.44 10.36
CA GLY A 332 -21.60 -4.72 9.92
C GLY A 332 -22.65 -4.25 10.92
N GLU A 333 -22.65 -4.92 12.07
CA GLU A 333 -23.59 -4.76 13.18
C GLU A 333 -23.52 -3.35 13.77
N LEU A 334 -22.32 -2.82 13.97
CA LEU A 334 -22.10 -1.48 14.52
C LEU A 334 -22.77 -0.38 13.68
N LEU A 335 -22.71 -0.50 12.35
CA LEU A 335 -23.34 0.45 11.44
C LEU A 335 -24.86 0.32 11.46
N GLU A 336 -25.38 -0.91 11.54
CA GLU A 336 -26.83 -1.15 11.68
C GLU A 336 -27.36 -0.53 12.98
N ASP A 337 -26.66 -0.74 14.10
CA ASP A 337 -26.97 -0.12 15.39
C ASP A 337 -27.00 1.41 15.28
N THR A 338 -25.99 2.00 14.62
CA THR A 338 -25.90 3.45 14.44
C THR A 338 -27.04 4.02 13.58
N ILE A 339 -27.42 3.31 12.50
CA ILE A 339 -28.54 3.69 11.63
C ILE A 339 -29.86 3.61 12.41
N ASN A 340 -30.10 2.49 13.10
CA ASN A 340 -31.30 2.29 13.91
C ASN A 340 -31.44 3.36 15.01
N ASP A 341 -30.34 3.71 15.69
CA ASP A 341 -30.30 4.79 16.66
C ASP A 341 -30.59 6.16 16.02
N SER A 342 -30.05 6.42 14.82
CA SER A 342 -30.32 7.67 14.10
C SER A 342 -31.81 7.80 13.75
N GLU A 343 -32.41 6.75 13.19
CA GLU A 343 -33.84 6.73 12.88
C GLU A 343 -34.72 6.86 14.12
N SER A 344 -34.28 6.29 15.26
CA SER A 344 -34.96 6.44 16.55
C SER A 344 -34.91 7.90 17.03
N LYS A 345 -33.73 8.54 16.98
CA LYS A 345 -33.57 9.95 17.35
C LYS A 345 -34.32 10.90 16.41
N ASP A 346 -34.37 10.62 15.12
CA ASP A 346 -35.14 11.42 14.18
C ASP A 346 -36.65 11.36 14.47
N ARG A 347 -37.15 10.18 14.88
CA ARG A 347 -38.52 10.02 15.37
C ARG A 347 -38.77 10.81 16.65
N GLU A 348 -37.84 10.77 17.60
CA GLU A 348 -37.93 11.55 18.84
C GLU A 348 -37.90 13.06 18.58
N ILE A 349 -36.99 13.55 17.74
CA ILE A 349 -36.89 14.95 17.33
C ILE A 349 -38.19 15.40 16.65
N LYS A 350 -38.76 14.58 15.79
CA LYS A 350 -40.05 14.87 15.15
C LYS A 350 -41.18 14.98 16.19
N SER A 351 -41.26 14.03 17.12
CA SER A 351 -42.23 14.05 18.22
C SER A 351 -42.10 15.32 19.08
N LEU A 352 -40.88 15.69 19.46
CA LEU A 352 -40.61 16.90 20.24
C LEU A 352 -40.96 18.18 19.46
N LYS A 353 -40.69 18.22 18.14
CA LYS A 353 -41.10 19.35 17.27
C LYS A 353 -42.61 19.48 17.17
N ASP A 354 -43.32 18.36 17.06
CA ASP A 354 -44.79 18.34 17.01
C ASP A 354 -45.38 18.83 18.35
N GLU A 355 -44.83 18.38 19.48
CA GLU A 355 -45.20 18.85 20.81
C GLU A 355 -44.93 20.36 20.98
N LEU A 356 -43.76 20.83 20.55
CA LEU A 356 -43.39 22.24 20.58
C LEU A 356 -44.35 23.08 19.73
N GLN A 357 -44.75 22.58 18.56
CA GLN A 357 -45.70 23.24 17.67
C GLN A 357 -47.12 23.29 18.28
N MET A 358 -47.53 22.25 19.02
CA MET A 358 -48.77 22.27 19.80
C MET A 358 -48.71 23.32 20.90
N VAL A 359 -47.60 23.41 21.65
CA VAL A 359 -47.38 24.46 22.65
C VAL A 359 -47.47 25.84 21.99
N TYR A 360 -46.78 26.06 20.87
CA TYR A 360 -46.78 27.33 20.15
C TYR A 360 -48.16 27.73 19.61
N ASN A 361 -49.00 26.75 19.28
CA ASN A 361 -50.35 26.99 18.80
C ASN A 361 -51.40 27.12 19.91
N SER A 362 -51.06 26.77 21.14
CA SER A 362 -51.98 26.87 22.28
C SER A 362 -52.45 28.30 22.55
N LYS A 363 -53.69 28.45 23.02
CA LYS A 363 -54.26 29.75 23.42
C LYS A 363 -53.40 30.43 24.49
N SER A 364 -52.95 29.67 25.49
CA SER A 364 -52.09 30.16 26.57
C SER A 364 -50.77 30.72 26.04
N TRP A 365 -50.13 30.04 25.09
CA TRP A 365 -48.89 30.52 24.47
C TRP A 365 -49.11 31.80 23.65
N LYS A 366 -50.22 31.90 22.91
CA LYS A 366 -50.54 33.08 22.11
C LYS A 366 -50.90 34.28 23.00
N MET A 367 -51.68 34.09 24.06
CA MET A 367 -52.07 35.16 25.00
C MET A 367 -50.89 35.71 25.82
N THR A 368 -49.94 34.85 26.20
CA THR A 368 -48.79 35.26 27.03
C THR A 368 -47.60 35.81 26.22
N LYS A 369 -47.76 36.01 24.90
CA LYS A 369 -46.71 36.50 23.99
C LYS A 369 -46.09 37.82 24.46
N TRP A 370 -46.89 38.74 24.98
CA TRP A 370 -46.43 40.06 25.42
C TRP A 370 -45.62 40.01 26.73
N TYR A 371 -45.95 39.10 27.66
CA TYR A 371 -45.16 38.87 28.88
C TYR A 371 -43.73 38.37 28.58
N ARG A 372 -43.55 37.59 27.51
CA ARG A 372 -42.21 37.11 27.12
C ARG A 372 -41.33 38.20 26.53
N ARG A 373 -41.92 39.17 25.81
CA ARG A 373 -41.21 40.37 25.36
C ARG A 373 -40.76 41.26 26.54
N LEU A 374 -41.51 41.28 27.63
CA LEU A 374 -41.11 41.97 28.87
C LEU A 374 -39.92 41.29 29.56
N ARG A 375 -39.84 39.95 29.56
CA ARG A 375 -38.69 39.22 30.12
C ARG A 375 -37.36 39.60 29.45
N ASP A 376 -37.38 39.83 28.14
CA ASP A 376 -36.18 40.24 27.40
C ASP A 376 -35.81 41.71 27.65
N LEU A 377 -36.77 42.54 28.05
CA LEU A 377 -36.55 43.94 28.46
C LEU A 377 -36.05 44.09 29.91
N ILE A 378 -36.30 43.11 30.78
CA ILE A 378 -35.89 43.11 32.20
C ILE A 378 -34.48 42.50 32.38
N LYS A 379 -33.89 41.95 31.31
CA LYS A 379 -32.55 41.34 31.32
C LYS A 379 -31.39 42.30 30.96
N ASN A 380 -31.70 43.57 30.68
CA ASN A 380 -30.74 44.68 30.71
C ASN A 380 -30.87 45.41 32.05
#